data_AF-X1A5C8-F1
#
_entry.id   AF-X1A5C8-F1
#
_cell.length_a   1.000
_cell.length_b   1.000
_cell.length_c   1.000
_cell.angle_alpha   90.00
_cell.angle_beta   90.00
_cell.angle_gamma   90.00
#
_symmetry.space_group_name_H-M   'P 1'
#
loop_
_entity.id
_entity.type
_entity.pdbx_description
1 polymer ?
#
loop_
_entity_poly.entity_id
_entity_poly.type
_entity_poly.pdbx_seq_one_letter_code
_entity_poly.pdbx_strand_id
1 'polypeptide(L)'
;MEGKAGFNDINLKTINEFKKYAVDRIPSIVAEKDYQIILEKLNLQADKKLKKAAILLFGKNPQRFYPASFLKIGKFITETDIQSSDIVEGNLY
;
A
#
# COMPACT_ATOMS: atom_id res chain seq x y z
N MET A 1 4.14 21.08 -1.18
CA MET A 1 4.30 20.83 0.27
C MET A 1 3.82 19.41 0.52
N GLU A 2 4.71 18.48 0.90
CA GLU A 2 4.29 17.16 1.39
C GLU A 2 3.44 17.39 2.66
N GLY A 3 2.12 17.16 2.57
CA GLY A 3 1.28 17.11 3.76
C GLY A 3 1.72 15.91 4.61
N LYS A 4 1.87 16.07 5.92
CA LYS A 4 2.16 14.92 6.79
C LYS A 4 0.97 13.97 6.77
N ALA A 5 1.18 12.75 6.31
CA ALA A 5 0.16 11.72 6.31
C ALA A 5 -0.19 11.31 7.74
N GLY A 6 -1.49 11.14 8.01
CA GLY A 6 -2.01 10.70 9.29
C GLY A 6 -2.70 9.34 9.20
N PHE A 7 -3.08 8.77 10.35
CA PHE A 7 -3.79 7.48 10.40
C PHE A 7 -5.12 7.48 9.62
N ASN A 8 -5.75 8.65 9.46
CA ASN A 8 -6.97 8.78 8.66
C ASN A 8 -6.73 8.57 7.15
N ASP A 9 -5.48 8.67 6.68
CA ASP A 9 -5.10 8.39 5.30
C ASP A 9 -4.88 6.88 5.04
N ILE A 10 -4.94 6.03 6.07
CA ILE A 10 -4.81 4.57 5.95
C ILE A 10 -6.14 3.93 5.54
N ASN A 11 -6.06 3.01 4.58
CA ASN A 11 -7.13 2.19 4.08
C ASN A 11 -7.18 0.86 4.87
N LEU A 12 -8.15 0.75 5.77
CA LEU A 12 -8.32 -0.46 6.58
C LEU A 12 -8.77 -1.68 5.77
N LYS A 13 -9.37 -1.47 4.59
CA LYS A 13 -9.78 -2.58 3.71
C LYS A 13 -8.55 -3.35 3.21
N THR A 14 -7.51 -2.64 2.76
CA THR A 14 -6.32 -3.26 2.19
C THR A 14 -5.43 -3.90 3.27
N ILE A 15 -5.45 -3.37 4.50
CA ILE A 15 -4.88 -4.08 5.67
C ILE A 15 -5.59 -5.41 5.90
N ASN A 16 -6.92 -5.45 5.82
CA ASN A 16 -7.68 -6.69 5.98
C ASN A 16 -7.43 -7.68 4.84
N GLU A 17 -7.22 -7.21 3.61
CA GLU A 17 -6.81 -8.07 2.49
C GLU A 17 -5.40 -8.62 2.68
N PHE A 18 -4.45 -7.77 3.09
CA PHE A 18 -3.10 -8.20 3.48
C PHE A 18 -3.14 -9.31 4.54
N LYS A 19 -3.97 -9.17 5.59
CA LYS A 19 -4.11 -10.22 6.61
C LYS A 19 -4.50 -11.58 6.02
N LYS A 20 -5.37 -11.62 5.01
CA LYS A 20 -5.78 -12.86 4.33
C LYS A 20 -4.63 -13.48 3.55
N TYR A 21 -3.80 -12.67 2.90
CA TYR A 21 -2.63 -13.16 2.16
C TYR A 21 -1.43 -13.51 3.05
N ALA A 22 -1.39 -12.97 4.27
CA ALA A 22 -0.31 -13.18 5.21
C ALA A 22 -0.50 -14.41 6.10
N VAL A 23 -1.67 -15.06 6.11
CA VAL A 23 -2.01 -16.17 7.03
C VAL A 23 -0.98 -17.29 7.00
N ASP A 24 -0.55 -17.69 5.81
CA ASP A 24 0.40 -18.81 5.66
C ASP A 24 1.76 -18.52 6.29
N ARG A 25 2.14 -17.24 6.41
CA ARG A 25 3.42 -16.79 6.98
C ARG A 25 3.29 -16.29 8.42
N ILE A 26 2.17 -15.68 8.76
CA ILE A 26 1.89 -15.08 10.07
C ILE A 26 0.46 -15.46 10.50
N PRO A 27 0.21 -16.70 10.94
CA PRO A 27 -1.15 -17.17 11.23
C PRO A 27 -1.88 -16.32 12.29
N SER A 28 -1.14 -15.82 13.28
CA SER A 28 -1.69 -14.99 14.36
C SER A 28 -2.19 -13.61 13.89
N ILE A 29 -1.83 -13.18 12.67
CA ILE A 29 -2.19 -11.85 12.17
C ILE A 29 -3.70 -11.69 11.99
N VAL A 30 -4.42 -12.78 11.72
CA VAL A 30 -5.87 -12.75 11.50
C VAL A 30 -6.61 -12.32 12.77
N ALA A 31 -6.12 -12.75 13.93
CA ALA A 31 -6.71 -12.46 15.23
C ALA A 31 -6.47 -11.01 15.69
N GLU A 32 -5.46 -10.33 15.14
CA GLU A 32 -5.14 -8.94 15.50
C GLU A 32 -6.21 -7.99 14.98
N LYS A 33 -6.92 -7.31 15.88
CA LYS A 33 -7.99 -6.36 15.54
C LYS A 33 -7.50 -4.93 15.45
N ASP A 34 -6.40 -4.62 16.14
CA ASP A 34 -5.82 -3.29 16.11
C ASP A 34 -4.86 -3.16 14.93
N TYR A 35 -5.28 -2.41 13.91
CA TYR A 35 -4.46 -2.16 12.74
C TYR A 35 -3.18 -1.37 13.08
N GLN A 36 -3.15 -0.58 14.15
CA GLN A 36 -1.95 0.13 14.56
C GLN A 36 -0.89 -0.85 15.05
N ILE A 37 -1.29 -1.89 15.80
CA ILE A 37 -0.37 -2.97 16.19
C ILE A 37 0.16 -3.70 14.96
N ILE A 38 -0.67 -3.91 13.93
CA ILE A 38 -0.21 -4.48 12.65
C ILE A 38 0.83 -3.57 12.00
N LEU A 39 0.55 -2.27 11.90
CA LEU A 39 1.50 -1.31 11.33
C LEU A 39 2.81 -1.25 12.14
N GLU A 40 2.75 -1.37 13.46
CA GLU A 40 3.92 -1.41 14.33
C GLU A 40 4.74 -2.68 14.13
N LYS A 41 4.09 -3.86 14.13
CA LYS A 41 4.73 -5.17 13.87
C LYS A 41 5.38 -5.23 12.49
N LEU A 42 4.80 -4.57 11.48
CA LEU A 42 5.36 -4.43 10.14
C LEU A 42 6.41 -3.32 10.02
N ASN A 43 6.73 -2.64 11.13
CA ASN A 43 7.68 -1.53 11.18
C ASN A 43 7.29 -0.37 10.25
N LEU A 44 5.99 -0.12 10.08
CA LEU A 44 5.38 0.91 9.22
C LEU A 44 5.00 2.18 9.99
N GLN A 45 5.09 2.17 11.31
CA GLN A 45 4.98 3.37 12.13
C GLN A 45 6.11 3.45 13.18
N ALA A 46 6.40 4.66 13.65
CA ALA A 46 7.29 4.94 14.79
C ALA A 46 6.80 6.21 15.49
N ASP A 47 6.76 6.23 16.82
CA ASP A 47 6.33 7.39 17.62
C ASP A 47 4.99 8.00 17.18
N LYS A 48 4.01 7.14 16.87
CA LYS A 48 2.68 7.53 16.34
C LYS A 48 2.74 8.34 15.03
N LYS A 49 3.83 8.18 14.27
CA LYS A 49 3.98 8.74 12.91
C LYS A 49 4.10 7.60 11.92
N LEU A 50 3.38 7.75 10.82
CA LEU A 50 3.44 6.81 9.71
C LEU A 50 4.74 6.98 8.94
N LYS A 51 5.37 5.86 8.58
CA LYS A 51 6.46 5.85 7.61
C LYS A 51 5.90 5.97 6.20
N LYS A 52 6.75 6.40 5.26
CA LYS A 52 6.39 6.50 3.83
C LYS A 52 5.81 5.19 3.29
N ALA A 53 6.41 4.06 3.68
CA ALA A 53 5.95 2.73 3.31
C ALA A 53 4.51 2.42 3.74
N ALA A 54 4.04 2.93 4.89
CA ALA A 54 2.66 2.72 5.33
C ALA A 54 1.65 3.31 4.34
N ILE A 55 1.98 4.48 3.77
CA ILE A 55 1.15 5.16 2.79
C ILE A 55 1.21 4.48 1.43
N LEU A 56 2.38 3.99 1.01
CA LEU A 56 2.49 3.25 -0.25
C LEU A 56 1.76 1.91 -0.19
N LEU A 57 1.85 1.19 0.93
CA LEU A 57 1.25 -0.14 1.09
C LEU A 57 -0.24 -0.05 1.39
N PHE A 58 -0.67 0.89 2.24
CA PHE A 58 -2.03 0.91 2.77
C PHE A 58 -2.70 2.29 2.72
N GLY A 59 -2.17 3.26 1.98
CA GLY A 59 -2.80 4.58 1.86
C GLY A 59 -4.09 4.56 1.04
N LYS A 60 -5.09 5.38 1.39
CA LYS A 60 -6.32 5.54 0.59
C LYS A 60 -6.05 6.13 -0.79
N ASN A 61 -5.12 7.08 -0.85
CA ASN A 61 -4.65 7.72 -2.08
C ASN A 61 -3.16 8.06 -1.89
N PRO A 62 -2.24 7.11 -2.18
CA PRO A 62 -0.80 7.35 -2.05
C PRO A 62 -0.31 8.49 -2.96
N GLN A 63 -0.96 8.70 -4.11
CA GLN A 63 -0.61 9.68 -5.12
C GLN A 63 -0.70 11.12 -4.59
N ARG A 64 -1.57 11.37 -3.59
CA ARG A 64 -1.65 12.64 -2.86
C ARG A 64 -0.33 13.02 -2.17
N PHE A 65 0.42 12.02 -1.70
CA PHE A 65 1.70 12.20 -0.99
C PHE A 65 2.90 11.96 -1.92
N TYR A 66 2.76 11.00 -2.82
CA TYR A 66 3.79 10.58 -3.77
C TYR A 66 3.17 10.52 -5.17
N PRO A 67 3.15 11.62 -5.95
CA PRO A 67 2.50 11.66 -7.26
C PRO A 67 3.01 10.61 -8.26
N ALA A 68 4.25 10.13 -8.08
CA ALA A 68 4.85 9.07 -8.87
C ALA A 68 4.49 7.63 -8.40
N SER A 69 3.60 7.48 -7.41
CA SER A 69 3.15 6.19 -6.90
C SER A 69 2.11 5.58 -7.85
N PHE A 70 2.51 5.11 -9.01
CA PHE A 70 1.63 4.38 -9.93
C PHE A 70 2.45 3.32 -10.67
N LEU A 71 1.77 2.31 -11.19
CA LEU A 71 2.38 1.31 -12.08
C LEU A 71 1.94 1.59 -13.52
N LYS A 72 2.88 1.51 -14.46
CA LYS A 72 2.58 1.53 -15.89
C LYS A 72 2.82 0.12 -16.45
N ILE A 73 1.81 -0.44 -17.10
CA ILE A 73 1.87 -1.78 -17.70
C ILE A 73 1.73 -1.60 -19.20
N GLY A 74 2.69 -2.13 -19.96
CA GLY A 74 2.67 -2.11 -21.43
C GLY A 74 2.50 -3.52 -21.99
N LYS A 75 1.61 -3.69 -22.95
CA LYS A 75 1.50 -4.89 -23.77
C LYS A 75 2.22 -4.65 -25.09
N PHE A 76 3.15 -5.53 -25.42
CA PHE A 76 4.03 -5.39 -26.59
C PHE A 76 3.72 -6.46 -27.64
N ILE A 77 3.76 -6.10 -28.92
CA ILE A 77 3.64 -7.04 -30.05
C ILE A 77 5.04 -7.49 -30.49
N THR A 78 6.01 -6.58 -30.45
CA THR A 78 7.42 -6.81 -30.73
C THR A 78 8.25 -6.18 -29.60
N GLU A 79 9.57 -6.35 -29.60
CA GLU A 79 10.44 -5.74 -28.59
C GLU A 79 10.33 -4.21 -28.54
N THR A 80 9.86 -3.57 -29.60
CA THR A 80 9.75 -2.12 -29.72
C THR A 80 8.32 -1.60 -29.84
N ASP A 81 7.37 -2.44 -30.27
CA ASP A 81 6.02 -1.97 -30.60
C ASP A 81 5.02 -2.26 -29.47
N ILE A 82 4.49 -1.19 -28.89
CA ILE A 82 3.44 -1.23 -27.87
C ILE A 82 2.08 -1.40 -28.55
N GLN A 83 1.35 -2.45 -28.17
CA GLN A 83 -0.04 -2.66 -28.53
C GLN A 83 -0.98 -1.78 -27.70
N SER A 84 -0.77 -1.75 -26.39
CA SER A 84 -1.59 -1.01 -25.43
C SER A 84 -0.80 -0.73 -24.15
N SER A 85 -1.23 0.26 -23.39
CA SER A 85 -0.65 0.59 -22.09
C SER A 85 -1.73 0.98 -21.10
N ASP A 86 -1.58 0.55 -19.86
CA ASP A 86 -2.44 0.90 -18.74
C ASP A 86 -1.65 1.56 -17.62
N ILE A 87 -2.32 2.46 -16.89
CA ILE A 87 -1.81 3.05 -15.66
C ILE A 87 -2.67 2.55 -14.50
N VAL A 88 -2.03 1.93 -13.52
CA VAL A 88 -2.68 1.45 -12.30
C VAL A 88 -2.29 2.36 -11.16
N GLU A 89 -3.29 2.99 -10.56
CA GLU A 89 -3.18 3.83 -9.37
C GLU A 89 -3.77 3.12 -8.15
N GLY A 90 -3.57 3.70 -6.97
CA GLY A 90 -3.92 3.10 -5.68
C GLY A 90 -2.69 2.76 -4.84
N ASN A 91 -2.94 2.03 -3.75
CA ASN A 91 -1.87 1.46 -2.92
C ASN A 91 -1.49 0.06 -3.42
N LEU A 92 -0.48 -0.56 -2.80
CA LEU A 92 0.08 -1.83 -3.25
C LEU A 92 -0.75 -3.08 -2.89
N TYR A 93 -1.94 -2.92 -2.28
CA TYR A 93 -2.80 -4.02 -1.83
C TYR A 93 -4.26 -3.85 -2.24
#